data_AF-A0A961FSV1-F1
#
_entry.id   AF-A0A961FSV1-F1
#
_cell.length_a   1.000
_cell.length_b   1.000
_cell.length_c   1.000
_cell.angle_alpha   90.00
_cell.angle_beta   90.00
_cell.angle_gamma   90.00
#
_symmetry.space_group_name_H-M   'P 1'
#
loop_
_entity.id
_entity.type
_entity.pdbx_description
1 polymer ?
#
loop_
_entity_poly.entity_id
_entity_poly.type
_entity_poly.pdbx_seq_one_letter_code
_entity_poly.pdbx_strand_id
1 'polypeptide(L)'
;MNLSTTPESESDDAAVSPWMQSLVEFLNQEDKVEALRVDPTKGTVSVATLGVVDLGDLQERLESLLEGLDREHLFDGAGKESAGDTALAGSFGLHLSRQQNGATLEKPSCPTAPKLWKWREFSWPEPEEIERQSREEWQTLAIQAGICGTALVAALVTGNLAGEATGGGLFLASRILFLISLIAGAWDAAIDAWEKIRERVLDIHFLMLAVAAGAVSIGAWT
;
A
#
# COMPACT_ATOMS: atom_id res chain seq x y z
N MET A 1 45.58 38.43 8.27
CA MET A 1 44.73 39.33 7.46
C MET A 1 43.76 38.46 6.69
N ASN A 2 42.48 38.58 7.02
CA ASN A 2 41.37 37.79 6.49
C ASN A 2 41.25 37.94 4.97
N LEU A 3 41.17 36.82 4.26
CA LEU A 3 40.53 36.76 2.95
C LEU A 3 39.16 36.14 3.15
N SER A 4 38.14 37.00 3.06
CA SER A 4 36.73 36.69 3.04
C SER A 4 36.39 35.86 1.80
N THR A 5 36.12 34.56 1.98
CA THR A 5 35.33 33.77 1.05
C THR A 5 33.86 34.05 1.33
N THR A 6 33.20 34.73 0.39
CA THR A 6 31.74 34.78 0.27
C THR A 6 31.20 33.35 0.17
N PRO A 7 30.23 32.93 1.00
CA PRO A 7 29.51 31.69 0.75
C PRO A 7 28.58 31.91 -0.44
N GLU A 8 28.78 31.07 -1.46
CA GLU A 8 27.87 30.84 -2.57
C GLU A 8 26.49 30.50 -2.01
N SER A 9 25.45 31.19 -2.49
CA SER A 9 24.07 30.95 -2.12
C SER A 9 23.61 29.61 -2.72
N GLU A 10 23.75 28.54 -1.95
CA GLU A 10 23.08 27.27 -2.20
C GLU A 10 21.59 27.48 -1.92
N SER A 11 20.77 27.41 -2.96
CA SER A 11 19.32 27.53 -2.89
C SER A 11 18.76 26.30 -2.17
N ASP A 12 18.45 26.45 -0.89
CA ASP A 12 17.61 25.54 -0.10
C ASP A 12 16.19 25.51 -0.70
N ASP A 13 15.98 24.68 -1.72
CA ASP A 13 14.65 24.19 -2.07
C ASP A 13 14.19 23.31 -0.89
N ALA A 14 13.39 23.88 0.00
CA ALA A 14 12.81 23.19 1.14
C ALA A 14 12.05 21.94 0.66
N ALA A 15 12.70 20.78 0.78
CA ALA A 15 12.15 19.51 0.35
C ALA A 15 10.88 19.20 1.15
N VAL A 16 9.76 19.24 0.44
CA VAL A 16 8.46 18.83 0.95
C VAL A 16 8.56 17.36 1.36
N SER A 17 8.21 17.05 2.61
CA SER A 17 8.22 15.68 3.11
C SER A 17 7.41 14.77 2.16
N PRO A 18 7.93 13.60 1.74
CA PRO A 18 7.27 12.71 0.78
C PRO A 18 5.81 12.36 1.13
N TRP A 19 5.51 12.21 2.42
CA TRP A 19 4.15 11.95 2.91
C TRP A 19 3.17 13.12 2.67
N MET A 20 3.66 14.37 2.73
CA MET A 20 2.84 15.57 2.48
C MET A 20 2.46 15.64 0.99
N GLN A 21 3.35 15.19 0.11
CA GLN A 21 3.07 15.09 -1.33
C GLN A 21 1.97 14.06 -1.60
N SER A 22 1.97 12.92 -0.91
CA SER A 22 0.89 11.92 -1.01
C SER A 22 -0.47 12.47 -0.57
N LEU A 23 -0.52 13.26 0.51
CA LEU A 23 -1.76 13.92 0.94
C LEU A 23 -2.23 15.00 -0.04
N VAL A 24 -1.30 15.73 -0.64
CA VAL A 24 -1.59 16.70 -1.70
C VAL A 24 -2.19 16.01 -2.93
N GLU A 25 -1.61 14.89 -3.34
CA GLU A 25 -2.10 14.12 -4.48
C GLU A 25 -3.51 13.57 -4.20
N PHE A 26 -3.72 12.99 -3.01
CA PHE A 26 -5.05 12.54 -2.60
C PHE A 26 -6.09 13.67 -2.59
N LEU A 27 -5.73 14.82 -2.04
CA LEU A 27 -6.62 15.97 -2.03
C LEU A 27 -6.96 16.41 -3.45
N ASN A 28 -6.01 16.40 -4.38
CA ASN A 28 -6.25 16.73 -5.79
C ASN A 28 -7.13 15.71 -6.52
N GLN A 29 -7.05 14.42 -6.17
CA GLN A 29 -7.87 13.37 -6.77
C GLN A 29 -9.31 13.37 -6.24
N GLU A 30 -9.52 13.73 -4.98
CA GLU A 30 -10.84 13.70 -4.34
C GLU A 30 -11.58 15.05 -4.48
N ASP A 31 -12.43 15.17 -5.52
CA ASP A 31 -13.22 16.37 -5.80
C ASP A 31 -14.14 16.81 -4.65
N LYS A 32 -14.53 15.89 -3.77
CA LYS A 32 -15.48 16.14 -2.67
C LYS A 32 -14.80 16.58 -1.37
N VAL A 33 -13.47 16.50 -1.30
CA VAL A 33 -12.67 16.92 -0.16
C VAL A 33 -12.07 18.29 -0.45
N GLU A 34 -12.28 19.23 0.46
CA GLU A 34 -11.85 20.62 0.33
C GLU A 34 -10.63 20.94 1.19
N ALA A 35 -10.51 20.29 2.34
CA ALA A 35 -9.36 20.47 3.22
C ALA A 35 -9.11 19.20 4.06
N LEU A 36 -7.85 19.02 4.45
CA LEU A 36 -7.37 17.99 5.35
C LEU A 36 -6.63 18.64 6.50
N ARG A 37 -6.90 18.19 7.72
CA ARG A 37 -6.13 18.57 8.90
C ARG A 37 -5.60 17.31 9.55
N VAL A 38 -4.30 17.24 9.75
CA VAL A 38 -3.62 16.12 10.40
C VAL A 38 -3.09 16.60 11.74
N ASP A 39 -3.55 15.98 12.82
CA ASP A 39 -2.98 16.12 14.15
C ASP A 39 -2.16 14.86 14.47
N PRO A 40 -0.83 14.88 14.25
CA PRO A 40 0.01 13.72 14.49
C PRO A 40 0.06 13.37 15.99
N THR A 41 -0.06 14.35 16.88
CA THR A 41 0.04 14.10 18.34
C THR A 41 -1.15 13.32 18.89
N LYS A 42 -2.32 13.47 18.27
CA LYS A 42 -3.55 12.75 18.64
C LYS A 42 -3.82 11.53 17.75
N GLY A 43 -3.07 11.38 16.66
CA GLY A 43 -3.36 10.36 15.65
C GLY A 43 -4.73 10.59 15.01
N THR A 44 -5.12 11.84 14.73
CA THR A 44 -6.40 12.12 14.08
C THR A 44 -6.24 12.86 12.76
N VAL A 45 -7.02 12.44 11.76
CA VAL A 45 -7.13 13.11 10.46
C VAL A 45 -8.54 13.64 10.34
N SER A 46 -8.67 14.95 10.20
CA SER A 46 -9.93 15.63 9.99
C SER A 46 -10.08 16.01 8.52
N VAL A 47 -11.17 15.58 7.89
CA VAL A 47 -11.48 15.87 6.50
C VAL A 47 -12.61 16.88 6.44
N ALA A 48 -12.41 17.97 5.69
CA ALA A 48 -13.45 18.94 5.37
C ALA A 48 -14.10 18.55 4.04
N THR A 49 -15.42 18.34 4.08
CA THR A 49 -16.23 18.02 2.90
C THR A 49 -17.25 19.11 2.64
N LEU A 50 -17.64 19.29 1.37
CA LEU A 50 -18.71 20.18 0.95
C LEU A 50 -19.85 19.35 0.30
N GLY A 51 -21.00 19.28 0.98
CA GLY A 51 -22.20 18.60 0.47
C GLY A 51 -22.42 17.18 1.02
N VAL A 52 -23.06 16.32 0.21
CA VAL A 52 -23.37 14.93 0.56
C VAL A 52 -22.26 14.03 -0.01
N VAL A 53 -21.50 13.41 0.89
CA VAL A 53 -20.40 12.50 0.56
C VAL A 53 -20.69 11.16 1.23
N ASP A 54 -20.46 10.07 0.51
CA ASP A 54 -20.49 8.74 1.08
C ASP A 54 -19.33 8.61 2.08
N LEU A 55 -19.70 8.40 3.33
CA LEU A 55 -18.76 8.37 4.43
C LEU A 55 -17.96 7.08 4.48
N GLY A 56 -18.57 5.97 4.08
CA GLY A 56 -17.90 4.67 4.10
C GLY A 56 -16.78 4.62 3.06
N ASP A 57 -17.10 4.98 1.81
CA ASP A 57 -16.13 5.00 0.70
C ASP A 57 -14.99 5.98 0.94
N LEU A 58 -15.28 7.18 1.49
CA LEU A 58 -14.23 8.15 1.82
C LEU A 58 -13.33 7.65 2.96
N GLN A 59 -13.92 7.00 3.97
CA GLN A 59 -13.17 6.46 5.09
C GLN A 59 -12.24 5.33 4.64
N GLU A 60 -12.75 4.39 3.85
CA GLU A 60 -11.98 3.25 3.32
C GLU A 60 -10.77 3.72 2.48
N ARG A 61 -10.97 4.72 1.60
CA ARG A 61 -9.88 5.30 0.80
C ARG A 61 -8.86 6.04 1.65
N LEU A 62 -9.32 6.78 2.66
CA LEU A 62 -8.44 7.49 3.57
C LEU A 62 -7.61 6.47 4.38
N GLU A 63 -8.26 5.48 4.99
CA GLU A 63 -7.61 4.40 5.75
C GLU A 63 -6.54 3.70 4.90
N SER A 64 -6.87 3.30 3.67
CA SER A 64 -5.91 2.71 2.73
C SER A 64 -4.70 3.62 2.45
N LEU A 65 -4.91 4.94 2.32
CA LEU A 65 -3.81 5.88 2.15
C LEU A 65 -2.98 6.05 3.42
N LEU A 66 -3.62 6.07 4.60
CA LEU A 66 -2.94 6.19 5.88
C LEU A 66 -2.12 4.94 6.21
N GLU A 67 -2.57 3.74 5.80
CA GLU A 67 -1.81 2.49 5.92
C GLU A 67 -0.53 2.48 5.09
N GLY A 68 -0.56 3.09 3.89
CA GLY A 68 0.61 3.22 3.04
C GLY A 68 1.63 4.27 3.51
N LEU A 69 1.26 5.12 4.47
CA LEU A 69 2.12 6.17 5.00
C LEU A 69 2.85 5.69 6.27
N ASP A 70 4.17 5.55 6.14
CA ASP A 70 5.03 5.21 7.27
C ASP A 70 5.03 6.31 8.35
N ARG A 71 4.62 5.94 9.56
CA ARG A 71 4.57 6.83 10.73
C ARG A 71 5.96 7.28 11.19
N GLU A 72 7.00 6.48 10.98
CA GLU A 72 8.37 6.84 11.43
C GLU A 72 8.83 8.17 10.80
N HIS A 73 8.43 8.42 9.55
CA HIS A 73 8.73 9.64 8.81
C HIS A 73 7.72 10.79 9.02
N LEU A 74 6.53 10.49 9.56
CA LEU A 74 5.51 11.48 9.92
C LEU A 74 5.89 12.24 11.20
N PHE A 75 6.57 11.58 12.14
CA PHE A 75 6.93 12.14 13.45
C PHE A 75 8.33 12.77 13.52
N ASP A 76 9.26 12.37 12.64
CA ASP A 76 10.65 12.85 12.69
C ASP A 76 10.81 14.30 12.15
N GLY A 77 9.80 14.80 11.43
CA GLY A 77 9.81 16.13 10.80
C GLY A 77 8.94 17.20 11.47
N ALA A 78 8.17 16.86 12.52
CA ALA A 78 7.23 17.80 13.15
C ALA A 78 7.90 18.87 14.03
N GLY A 79 9.22 18.81 14.21
CA GLY A 79 9.95 19.58 15.22
C GLY A 79 11.02 20.56 14.74
N LYS A 80 11.20 20.83 13.43
CA LYS A 80 12.22 21.80 12.97
C LYS A 80 11.68 22.80 11.94
N GLU A 81 11.89 24.07 12.28
CA GLU A 81 11.48 25.31 11.60
C GLU A 81 12.02 25.44 10.17
N SER A 82 11.30 26.15 9.30
CA SER A 82 11.66 27.54 8.92
C SER A 82 10.67 28.13 7.92
N ALA A 83 10.47 29.45 8.04
CA ALA A 83 9.61 30.30 7.26
C ALA A 83 9.92 30.24 5.75
N GLY A 84 8.97 29.74 4.96
CA GLY A 84 9.08 29.63 3.51
C GLY A 84 7.81 29.08 2.86
N ASP A 85 6.63 29.54 3.29
CA ASP A 85 5.29 29.04 2.92
C ASP A 85 4.89 29.30 1.45
N THR A 86 5.79 29.18 0.48
CA THR A 86 5.49 29.46 -0.94
C THR A 86 6.04 28.41 -1.90
N ALA A 87 6.93 27.51 -1.47
CA ALA A 87 7.56 26.53 -2.36
C ALA A 87 6.66 25.33 -2.73
N LEU A 88 5.47 25.20 -2.14
CA LEU A 88 4.49 24.17 -2.48
C LEU A 88 3.52 24.58 -3.59
N ALA A 89 3.72 25.76 -4.18
CA ALA A 89 2.99 26.29 -5.35
C ALA A 89 3.27 25.54 -6.67
N GLY A 90 3.93 24.37 -6.63
CA GLY A 90 4.24 23.56 -7.82
C GLY A 90 3.05 22.75 -8.36
N SER A 91 2.05 22.44 -7.53
CA SER A 91 0.90 21.63 -7.96
C SER A 91 -0.40 22.18 -7.34
N PHE A 92 -1.19 22.87 -8.16
CA PHE A 92 -2.62 23.20 -7.92
C PHE A 92 -3.01 24.14 -6.77
N GLY A 93 -2.23 25.18 -6.48
CA GLY A 93 -2.74 26.34 -5.70
C GLY A 93 -3.27 26.01 -4.29
N LEU A 94 -2.77 24.93 -3.71
CA LEU A 94 -3.12 24.49 -2.35
C LEU A 94 -2.46 25.41 -1.32
N HIS A 95 -3.23 25.77 -0.28
CA HIS A 95 -2.70 26.49 0.86
C HIS A 95 -2.34 25.51 1.97
N LEU A 96 -1.10 25.63 2.46
CA LEU A 96 -0.59 24.86 3.59
C LEU A 96 -0.46 25.78 4.78
N SER A 97 -1.17 25.45 5.85
CA SER A 97 -1.05 26.11 7.14
C SER A 97 -0.57 25.08 8.17
N ARG A 98 0.72 25.14 8.50
CA ARG A 98 1.28 24.34 9.59
C ARG A 98 0.99 25.04 10.93
N GLN A 99 0.18 24.42 11.77
CA GLN A 99 -0.11 24.88 13.12
C GLN A 99 0.82 24.17 14.13
N GLN A 100 0.91 24.71 15.35
CA GLN A 100 1.81 24.23 16.41
C GLN A 100 1.59 22.76 16.81
N ASN A 101 0.44 22.16 16.47
CA ASN A 101 0.08 20.77 16.80
C ASN A 101 -0.35 19.93 15.58
N GLY A 102 -0.11 20.41 14.35
CA GLY A 102 -0.59 19.70 13.16
C GLY A 102 -0.44 20.47 11.85
N ALA A 103 -0.73 19.80 10.73
CA ALA A 103 -0.71 20.40 9.40
C ALA A 103 -2.15 20.52 8.86
N THR A 104 -2.51 21.68 8.31
CA THR A 104 -3.76 21.86 7.57
C THR A 104 -3.42 22.13 6.10
N LEU A 105 -4.01 21.35 5.21
CA LEU A 105 -3.89 21.45 3.76
C LEU A 105 -5.27 21.77 3.20
N GLU A 106 -5.41 22.85 2.43
CA GLU A 106 -6.69 23.31 1.91
C GLU A 106 -6.62 23.64 0.41
N LYS A 107 -7.70 23.32 -0.31
CA LYS A 107 -7.89 23.72 -1.70
C LYS A 107 -8.15 25.23 -1.79
N PRO A 108 -7.79 25.87 -2.93
CA PRO A 108 -8.12 27.27 -3.16
C PRO A 108 -9.66 27.41 -3.20
N SER A 109 -10.22 28.04 -2.16
CA SER A 109 -11.67 28.12 -1.97
C SER A 109 -12.14 29.57 -1.78
N CYS A 110 -13.42 29.83 -2.09
CA CYS A 110 -14.02 31.16 -1.92
C CYS A 110 -14.01 31.57 -0.43
N PRO A 111 -13.95 32.87 -0.08
CA PRO A 111 -13.89 33.34 1.32
C PRO A 111 -15.02 32.87 2.24
N THR A 112 -16.14 32.43 1.67
CA THR A 112 -17.31 31.91 2.37
C THR A 112 -17.33 30.37 2.49
N ALA A 113 -16.53 29.66 1.70
CA ALA A 113 -16.48 28.19 1.68
C ALA A 113 -16.02 27.57 3.03
N PRO A 114 -15.02 28.13 3.74
CA PRO A 114 -14.61 27.60 5.05
C PRO A 114 -15.72 27.58 6.10
N LYS A 115 -16.74 28.45 5.97
CA LYS A 115 -17.89 28.50 6.89
C LYS A 115 -18.93 27.40 6.61
N LEU A 116 -18.90 26.77 5.44
CA LEU A 116 -19.86 25.74 5.03
C LEU A 116 -19.29 24.32 5.15
N TRP A 117 -18.00 24.19 5.50
CA TRP A 117 -17.36 22.89 5.66
C TRP A 117 -17.93 22.09 6.82
N LYS A 118 -18.15 20.81 6.54
CA LYS A 118 -18.42 19.81 7.57
C LYS A 118 -17.12 19.08 7.86
N TRP A 119 -16.50 19.44 8.98
CA TRP A 119 -15.33 18.74 9.51
C TRP A 119 -15.76 17.40 10.07
N ARG A 120 -15.08 16.34 9.64
CA ARG A 120 -15.29 14.97 10.11
C ARG A 120 -13.95 14.43 10.57
N GLU A 121 -13.90 13.94 11.80
CA GLU A 121 -12.68 13.44 12.43
C GLU A 121 -12.64 11.92 12.29
N PHE A 122 -11.53 11.42 11.77
CA PHE A 122 -11.23 10.00 11.64
C PHE A 122 -10.03 9.67 12.53
N SER A 123 -10.14 8.54 13.24
CA SER A 123 -9.04 8.02 14.06
C SER A 123 -8.05 7.32 13.15
N TRP A 124 -6.76 7.64 13.29
CA TRP A 124 -5.71 6.83 12.70
C TRP A 124 -5.69 5.47 13.42
N PRO A 125 -5.69 4.33 12.70
CA PRO A 125 -5.61 3.02 13.33
C PRO A 125 -4.32 2.87 14.16
N GLU A 126 -4.39 2.18 15.29
CA GLU A 126 -3.23 2.04 16.17
C GLU A 126 -2.09 1.22 15.49
N PRO A 127 -0.81 1.57 15.71
CA PRO A 127 0.34 0.87 15.12
C PRO A 127 0.28 -0.65 15.28
N GLU A 128 -0.09 -1.09 16.48
CA GLU A 128 -0.09 -2.51 16.84
C GLU A 128 -1.15 -3.30 16.06
N GLU A 129 -2.24 -2.67 15.64
CA GLU A 129 -3.29 -3.32 14.85
C GLU A 129 -2.87 -3.51 13.39
N ILE A 130 -2.29 -2.48 12.78
CA ILE A 130 -1.74 -2.54 11.41
C ILE A 130 -0.60 -3.56 11.34
N GLU A 131 0.33 -3.52 12.31
CA GLU A 131 1.44 -4.48 12.38
C GLU A 131 0.96 -5.91 12.60
N ARG A 132 -0.11 -6.12 13.38
CA ARG A 132 -0.70 -7.44 13.62
C ARG A 132 -1.35 -8.00 12.36
N GLN A 133 -2.16 -7.21 11.67
CA GLN A 133 -2.80 -7.62 10.40
C GLN A 133 -1.75 -7.97 9.36
N SER A 134 -0.79 -7.08 9.13
CA SER A 134 0.33 -7.34 8.22
C SER A 134 1.09 -8.60 8.60
N ARG A 135 1.27 -8.84 9.92
CA ARG A 135 1.93 -10.05 10.43
C ARG A 135 1.17 -11.33 10.10
N GLU A 136 -0.13 -11.34 10.30
CA GLU A 136 -0.99 -12.49 10.02
C GLU A 136 -0.99 -12.82 8.51
N GLU A 137 -1.03 -11.80 7.66
CA GLU A 137 -0.99 -11.93 6.20
C GLU A 137 0.34 -12.54 5.73
N TRP A 138 1.49 -11.94 6.08
CA TRP A 138 2.78 -12.45 5.58
C TRP A 138 3.10 -13.84 6.15
N GLN A 139 2.67 -14.15 7.38
CA GLN A 139 2.85 -15.48 7.96
C GLN A 139 2.07 -16.55 7.19
N THR A 140 0.83 -16.22 6.80
CA THR A 140 0.00 -17.13 6.00
C THR A 140 0.65 -17.41 4.64
N LEU A 141 1.10 -16.36 3.95
CA LEU A 141 1.82 -16.47 2.69
C LEU A 141 3.14 -17.26 2.82
N ALA A 142 3.89 -17.03 3.90
CA ALA A 142 5.16 -17.72 4.17
C ALA A 142 4.95 -19.22 4.43
N ILE A 143 3.89 -19.60 5.14
CA ILE A 143 3.56 -21.01 5.38
C ILE A 143 3.23 -21.70 4.06
N GLN A 144 2.39 -21.08 3.22
CA GLN A 144 2.01 -21.62 1.93
C GLN A 144 3.22 -21.77 0.99
N ALA A 145 4.08 -20.75 0.93
CA ALA A 145 5.34 -20.81 0.20
C ALA A 145 6.26 -21.93 0.70
N GLY A 146 6.33 -22.12 2.03
CA GLY A 146 7.07 -23.21 2.65
C GLY A 146 6.54 -24.59 2.26
N ILE A 147 5.22 -24.79 2.29
CA ILE A 147 4.57 -26.05 1.88
C ILE A 147 4.83 -26.32 0.39
N CYS A 148 4.62 -25.33 -0.47
CA CYS A 148 4.82 -25.45 -1.91
C CYS A 148 6.29 -25.78 -2.25
N GLY A 149 7.24 -25.05 -1.66
CA GLY A 149 8.66 -25.23 -1.90
C GLY A 149 9.19 -26.57 -1.39
N THR A 150 8.80 -26.98 -0.18
CA THR A 150 9.21 -28.27 0.39
C THR A 150 8.61 -29.45 -0.38
N ALA A 151 7.34 -29.35 -0.81
CA ALA A 151 6.70 -30.37 -1.64
C ALA A 151 7.36 -30.48 -3.02
N LEU A 152 7.72 -29.36 -3.65
CA LEU A 152 8.44 -29.35 -4.94
C LEU A 152 9.81 -29.99 -4.81
N VAL A 153 10.58 -29.61 -3.79
CA VAL A 153 11.91 -30.21 -3.52
C VAL A 153 11.78 -31.70 -3.24
N ALA A 154 10.80 -32.13 -2.43
CA ALA A 154 10.54 -33.53 -2.16
C ALA A 154 10.17 -34.29 -3.46
N ALA A 155 9.36 -33.68 -4.34
CA ALA A 155 8.97 -34.28 -5.61
C ALA A 155 10.16 -34.43 -6.57
N LEU A 156 11.04 -33.42 -6.64
CA LEU A 156 12.27 -33.45 -7.44
C LEU A 156 13.28 -34.48 -6.93
N VAL A 157 13.51 -34.53 -5.62
CA VAL A 157 14.41 -35.54 -5.01
C VAL A 157 13.86 -36.94 -5.25
N THR A 158 12.56 -37.14 -5.04
CA THR A 158 11.89 -38.43 -5.26
C THR A 158 11.93 -38.82 -6.74
N GLY A 159 11.73 -37.89 -7.67
CA GLY A 159 11.78 -38.13 -9.11
C GLY A 159 13.18 -38.48 -9.62
N ASN A 160 14.22 -37.77 -9.14
CA ASN A 160 15.61 -38.04 -9.51
C ASN A 160 16.11 -39.38 -8.93
N LEU A 161 15.76 -39.72 -7.68
CA LEU A 161 16.16 -40.98 -7.05
C LEU A 161 15.35 -42.20 -7.56
N ALA A 162 14.11 -41.98 -8.04
CA ALA A 162 13.28 -43.02 -8.65
C ALA A 162 13.76 -43.46 -10.05
N GLY A 163 14.62 -42.66 -10.70
CA GLY A 163 15.10 -42.92 -12.06
C GLY A 163 15.90 -44.21 -12.23
N GLU A 164 16.41 -44.83 -11.16
CA GLU A 164 17.33 -45.96 -11.29
C GLU A 164 17.00 -47.24 -10.49
N ALA A 165 16.06 -47.29 -9.52
CA ALA A 165 16.02 -48.45 -8.61
C ALA A 165 14.68 -48.99 -8.10
N THR A 166 13.54 -48.30 -8.14
CA THR A 166 12.34 -48.78 -7.42
C THR A 166 11.02 -48.54 -8.17
N GLY A 167 10.15 -49.56 -8.13
CA GLY A 167 8.94 -49.68 -8.96
C GLY A 167 7.91 -48.54 -8.87
N GLY A 168 6.94 -48.58 -9.78
CA GLY A 168 6.01 -47.49 -10.15
C GLY A 168 5.21 -46.79 -9.04
N GLY A 169 5.28 -47.23 -7.77
CA GLY A 169 4.71 -46.51 -6.64
C GLY A 169 5.39 -45.16 -6.37
N LEU A 170 6.71 -45.05 -6.60
CA LEU A 170 7.47 -43.83 -6.33
C LEU A 170 7.24 -42.74 -7.41
N PHE A 171 6.97 -43.17 -8.65
CA PHE A 171 6.52 -42.30 -9.74
C PHE A 171 5.16 -41.65 -9.47
N LEU A 172 4.21 -42.44 -8.92
CA LEU A 172 2.90 -41.93 -8.58
C LEU A 172 2.97 -40.96 -7.39
N ALA A 173 3.83 -41.26 -6.40
CA ALA A 173 4.09 -40.37 -5.28
C ALA A 173 4.68 -39.02 -5.71
N SER A 174 5.63 -39.00 -6.65
CA SER A 174 6.19 -37.76 -7.20
C SER A 174 5.12 -36.92 -7.90
N ARG A 175 4.24 -37.53 -8.72
CA ARG A 175 3.12 -36.81 -9.35
C ARG A 175 2.12 -36.23 -8.35
N ILE A 176 1.80 -36.97 -7.30
CA ILE A 176 0.92 -36.48 -6.23
C ILE A 176 1.58 -35.31 -5.49
N LEU A 177 2.87 -35.39 -5.18
CA LEU A 177 3.61 -34.29 -4.54
C LEU A 177 3.69 -33.04 -5.43
N PHE A 178 3.90 -33.20 -6.74
CA PHE A 178 3.84 -32.10 -7.70
C PHE A 178 2.46 -31.45 -7.77
N LEU A 179 1.39 -32.25 -7.76
CA LEU A 179 0.01 -31.72 -7.72
C LEU A 179 -0.27 -30.99 -6.42
N ILE A 180 0.17 -31.53 -5.27
CA ILE A 180 0.03 -30.86 -3.97
C ILE A 180 0.78 -29.53 -3.96
N SER A 181 2.01 -29.49 -4.50
CA SER A 181 2.78 -28.26 -4.63
C SER A 181 2.07 -27.22 -5.51
N LEU A 182 1.56 -27.64 -6.67
CA LEU A 182 0.80 -26.75 -7.58
C LEU A 182 -0.48 -26.21 -6.93
N ILE A 183 -1.28 -27.08 -6.31
CA ILE A 183 -2.51 -26.67 -5.65
C ILE A 183 -2.21 -25.76 -4.46
N ALA A 184 -1.21 -26.10 -3.64
CA ALA A 184 -0.80 -25.27 -2.52
C ALA A 184 -0.31 -23.90 -2.98
N GLY A 185 0.46 -23.80 -4.06
CA GLY A 185 0.92 -22.51 -4.59
C GLY A 185 -0.17 -21.68 -5.27
N ALA A 186 -1.14 -22.33 -5.90
CA ALA A 186 -2.20 -21.66 -6.68
C ALA A 186 -3.43 -21.27 -5.86
N TRP A 187 -3.58 -21.76 -4.62
CA TRP A 187 -4.80 -21.61 -3.83
C TRP A 187 -5.21 -20.15 -3.58
N ASP A 188 -4.26 -19.34 -3.12
CA ASP A 188 -4.47 -17.92 -2.80
C ASP A 188 -4.86 -17.11 -4.04
N ALA A 189 -4.06 -17.21 -5.10
CA ALA A 189 -4.37 -16.61 -6.40
C ALA A 189 -5.71 -17.06 -7.00
N ALA A 190 -6.17 -18.28 -6.70
CA ALA A 190 -7.46 -18.78 -7.16
C ALA A 190 -8.64 -18.14 -6.44
N ILE A 191 -8.49 -17.84 -5.14
CA ILE A 191 -9.50 -17.11 -4.36
C ILE A 191 -9.60 -15.67 -4.88
N ASP A 192 -8.46 -14.97 -5.00
CA ASP A 192 -8.40 -13.59 -5.49
C ASP A 192 -8.98 -13.45 -6.90
N ALA A 193 -8.62 -14.38 -7.79
CA ALA A 193 -9.16 -14.40 -9.15
C ALA A 193 -10.67 -14.64 -9.15
N TRP A 194 -11.18 -15.50 -8.27
CA TRP A 194 -12.61 -15.79 -8.19
C TRP A 194 -13.44 -14.58 -7.74
N GLU A 195 -12.94 -13.82 -6.76
CA GLU A 195 -13.60 -12.59 -6.28
C GLU A 195 -13.69 -11.55 -7.40
N LYS A 196 -12.59 -11.29 -8.12
CA LYS A 196 -12.58 -10.34 -9.24
C LYS A 196 -13.42 -10.79 -10.43
N ILE A 197 -13.45 -12.10 -10.72
CA ILE A 197 -14.33 -12.67 -11.76
C ILE A 197 -15.80 -12.48 -11.40
N ARG A 198 -16.16 -12.58 -10.10
CA ARG A 198 -17.53 -12.33 -9.62
C ARG A 198 -17.96 -10.89 -9.88
N GLU A 199 -17.02 -9.95 -9.82
CA GLU A 199 -17.20 -8.54 -10.17
C GLU A 199 -17.12 -8.25 -11.68
N ARG A 200 -16.88 -9.29 -12.50
CA ARG A 200 -16.66 -9.22 -13.96
C ARG A 200 -15.41 -8.44 -14.35
N VAL A 201 -14.40 -8.40 -13.47
CA VAL A 201 -13.08 -7.83 -13.74
C VAL A 201 -12.09 -8.97 -14.00
N LEU A 202 -11.44 -8.99 -15.16
CA LEU A 202 -10.41 -9.97 -15.47
C LEU A 202 -9.05 -9.44 -15.00
N ASP A 203 -8.44 -10.19 -14.07
CA ASP A 203 -7.21 -9.82 -13.40
C ASP A 203 -5.99 -10.62 -13.89
N ILE A 204 -4.79 -10.11 -13.58
CA ILE A 204 -3.52 -10.77 -13.90
C ILE A 204 -3.43 -12.16 -13.25
N HIS A 205 -3.95 -12.35 -12.03
CA HIS A 205 -3.97 -13.65 -11.36
C HIS A 205 -4.78 -14.70 -12.12
N PHE A 206 -5.91 -14.31 -12.72
CA PHE A 206 -6.70 -15.20 -13.58
C PHE A 206 -5.92 -15.62 -14.82
N LEU A 207 -5.26 -14.67 -15.50
CA LEU A 207 -4.42 -14.95 -16.66
C LEU A 207 -3.29 -15.93 -16.30
N MET A 208 -2.66 -15.75 -15.14
CA MET A 208 -1.61 -16.63 -14.63
C MET A 208 -2.14 -18.06 -14.39
N LEU A 209 -3.30 -18.21 -13.75
CA LEU A 209 -3.93 -19.51 -13.50
C LEU A 209 -4.37 -20.22 -14.78
N ALA A 210 -4.93 -19.48 -15.74
CA ALA A 210 -5.35 -20.04 -17.02
C ALA A 210 -4.14 -20.62 -17.79
N VAL A 211 -3.02 -19.89 -17.81
CA VAL A 211 -1.76 -20.36 -18.42
C VAL A 211 -1.22 -21.59 -17.69
N ALA A 212 -1.19 -21.58 -16.36
CA ALA A 212 -0.73 -22.71 -15.56
C ALA A 212 -1.59 -23.97 -15.79
N ALA A 213 -2.92 -23.83 -15.80
CA ALA A 213 -3.84 -24.92 -16.12
C ALA A 213 -3.63 -25.45 -17.55
N GLY A 214 -3.35 -24.57 -18.51
CA GLY A 214 -2.96 -24.93 -19.87
C GLY A 214 -1.68 -25.77 -19.90
N ALA A 215 -0.63 -25.35 -19.19
CA ALA A 215 0.64 -26.07 -19.09
C ALA A 215 0.47 -27.47 -18.46
N VAL A 216 -0.35 -27.59 -17.41
CA VAL A 216 -0.67 -28.87 -16.78
C VAL A 216 -1.42 -29.78 -17.74
N SER A 217 -2.37 -29.22 -18.51
CA SER A 217 -3.20 -29.97 -19.47
C SER A 217 -2.41 -30.56 -20.64
N ILE A 218 -1.33 -29.90 -21.06
CA ILE A 218 -0.43 -30.40 -22.11
C ILE A 218 0.70 -31.30 -21.57
N GLY A 219 0.75 -31.54 -20.26
CA GLY A 219 1.78 -32.37 -19.64
C GLY A 219 3.14 -31.70 -19.46
N ALA A 220 3.23 -30.38 -19.52
CA ALA A 220 4.48 -29.61 -19.39
C ALA A 220 4.95 -29.45 -17.93
N TRP A 221 4.80 -30.49 -17.11
CA TRP A 221 5.10 -30.49 -15.67
C TRP A 221 5.86 -31.75 -15.20
N THR A 222 6.34 -32.57 -16.15
CA THR A 222 7.15 -33.76 -15.93
C THR A 222 8.39 -33.72 -16.81
#